data_AF-A0AA46AK54-F1
#
_entry.id   AF-A0AA46AK54-F1
#
_cell.length_a   1.000
_cell.length_b   1.000
_cell.length_c   1.000
_cell.angle_alpha   90.00
_cell.angle_beta   90.00
_cell.angle_gamma   90.00
#
_symmetry.space_group_name_H-M   'P 1'
#
loop_
_entity.id
_entity.type
_entity.pdbx_description
1 polymer ?
#
loop_
_entity_poly.entity_id
_entity_poly.type
_entity_poly.pdbx_seq_one_letter_code
_entity_poly.pdbx_strand_id
1 'polypeptide(L)'
;MQNSRIFRAVTPMEDACLQVEMESGCTVRLMMHRRMQSVRFRLLRHQDVFRSVATDGYRLIFYRDGNEVLEISAATFMDLLAVDRTQ
;
A
#
# COMPACT_ATOMS: atom_id res chain seq x y z
N MET A 1 -21.81 1.62 12.06
CA MET A 1 -20.72 1.62 11.07
C MET A 1 -19.70 0.61 11.56
N GLN A 2 -19.42 -0.47 10.81
CA GLN A 2 -18.42 -1.45 11.25
C GLN A 2 -17.04 -0.80 11.16
N ASN A 3 -16.51 -0.44 12.32
CA ASN A 3 -15.22 0.21 12.53
C ASN A 3 -14.11 -0.86 12.60
N SER A 4 -14.14 -1.79 11.67
CA SER A 4 -13.24 -2.95 11.69
C SER A 4 -11.95 -2.58 10.99
N ARG A 5 -10.82 -2.86 11.65
CA ARG A 5 -9.50 -2.80 11.02
C ARG A 5 -9.49 -3.73 9.81
N ILE A 6 -8.74 -3.31 8.80
CA ILE A 6 -8.59 -3.99 7.52
C ILE A 6 -7.18 -4.55 7.39
N PHE A 7 -6.17 -3.76 7.74
CA PHE A 7 -4.77 -4.08 7.55
C PHE A 7 -4.10 -4.39 8.88
N ARG A 8 -3.56 -5.59 9.03
CA ARG A 8 -2.83 -6.00 10.23
C ARG A 8 -1.38 -5.54 10.20
N ALA A 9 -0.72 -5.73 9.06
CA ALA A 9 0.67 -5.36 8.86
C ALA A 9 0.95 -5.10 7.38
N VAL A 10 2.02 -4.37 7.11
CA VAL A 10 2.57 -4.16 5.77
C VAL A 10 4.07 -4.26 5.81
N THR A 11 4.65 -4.94 4.83
CA THR A 11 6.10 -5.08 4.68
C THR A 11 6.48 -4.68 3.26
N PRO A 12 7.32 -3.65 3.08
CA PRO A 12 7.88 -3.33 1.77
C PRO A 12 8.90 -4.40 1.39
N MET A 13 8.72 -4.97 0.20
CA MET A 13 9.60 -5.99 -0.37
C MET A 13 10.44 -5.38 -1.50
N GLU A 14 11.34 -6.18 -2.06
CA GLU A 14 12.04 -5.84 -3.31
C GLU A 14 11.06 -5.70 -4.48
N ASP A 15 11.55 -5.19 -5.62
CA ASP A 15 10.78 -5.04 -6.86
C ASP A 15 9.44 -4.31 -6.71
N ALA A 16 9.43 -3.24 -5.90
CA ALA A 16 8.24 -2.41 -5.68
C ALA A 16 6.99 -3.21 -5.25
N CYS A 17 7.18 -4.29 -4.49
CA CYS A 17 6.10 -5.12 -3.98
C CYS A 17 5.79 -4.78 -2.53
N LEU A 18 4.51 -4.64 -2.18
CA LEU A 18 4.05 -4.55 -0.81
C LEU A 18 3.42 -5.87 -0.42
N GLN A 19 3.96 -6.52 0.61
CA GLN A 19 3.29 -7.64 1.26
C GLN A 19 2.37 -7.08 2.35
N VAL A 20 1.07 -7.21 2.14
CA VAL A 20 0.04 -6.68 3.04
C VAL A 20 -0.66 -7.84 3.71
N GLU A 21 -0.61 -7.87 5.03
CA GLU A 21 -1.36 -8.82 5.83
C GLU A 21 -2.69 -8.18 6.25
N MET A 22 -3.77 -8.87 5.94
CA MET A 22 -5.13 -8.44 6.21
C MET A 22 -5.56 -8.95 7.59
N GLU A 23 -6.44 -8.22 8.28
CA GLU A 23 -7.02 -8.66 9.56
C GLU A 23 -7.79 -9.99 9.43
N SER A 24 -8.28 -10.32 8.23
CA SER A 24 -8.89 -11.62 7.93
C SER A 24 -7.90 -12.79 7.97
N GLY A 25 -6.59 -12.54 8.10
CA GLY A 25 -5.52 -13.55 8.03
C GLY A 25 -5.00 -13.82 6.63
N CYS A 26 -5.58 -13.19 5.59
CA CYS A 26 -5.07 -13.32 4.23
C CYS A 26 -3.84 -12.42 4.02
N THR A 27 -2.84 -12.92 3.28
CA THR A 27 -1.70 -12.11 2.82
C THR A 27 -1.85 -11.80 1.34
N VAL A 28 -1.65 -10.54 0.96
CA VAL A 28 -1.77 -10.05 -0.40
C VAL A 28 -0.46 -9.41 -0.84
N ARG A 29 -0.01 -9.70 -2.06
CA ARG A 29 1.13 -9.03 -2.69
C ARG A 29 0.61 -7.97 -3.66
N LEU A 30 0.83 -6.71 -3.36
CA LEU A 30 0.46 -5.59 -4.21
C LEU A 30 1.70 -5.12 -5.00
N MET A 31 1.66 -5.29 -6.32
CA MET A 31 2.74 -4.87 -7.22
C MET A 31 2.56 -3.39 -7.60
N MET A 32 3.55 -2.56 -7.30
CA MET A 32 3.46 -1.11 -7.51
C MET A 32 4.23 -0.61 -8.73
N HIS A 33 5.05 -1.44 -9.39
CA HIS A 33 5.91 -1.04 -10.52
C HIS A 33 5.20 -0.23 -11.61
N ARG A 34 4.07 -0.72 -12.13
CA ARG A 34 3.30 -0.02 -13.17
C ARG A 34 2.64 1.25 -12.61
N ARG A 35 2.16 1.18 -11.38
CA ARG A 35 1.42 2.26 -10.71
C ARG A 35 2.31 3.46 -10.40
N MET A 36 3.57 3.22 -10.05
CA MET A 36 4.60 4.25 -9.85
C MET A 36 4.85 5.12 -11.09
N GLN A 37 4.31 4.79 -12.26
CA GLN A 37 4.34 5.65 -13.44
C GLN A 37 3.25 6.72 -13.46
N SER A 38 2.17 6.52 -12.71
CA SER A 38 1.10 7.51 -12.57
C SER A 38 1.51 8.68 -11.68
N VAL A 39 0.87 9.84 -11.86
CA VAL A 39 1.09 11.03 -11.04
C VAL A 39 0.87 10.75 -9.55
N ARG A 40 -0.20 10.00 -9.21
CA ARG A 40 -0.58 9.71 -7.81
C ARG A 40 0.48 8.91 -7.06
N PHE A 41 1.11 7.92 -7.70
CA PHE A 41 2.06 7.01 -7.04
C PHE A 41 3.52 7.28 -7.42
N ARG A 42 3.81 8.35 -8.19
CA ARG A 42 5.17 8.68 -8.64
C ARG A 42 6.15 8.86 -7.48
N LEU A 43 5.69 9.36 -6.34
CA LEU A 43 6.52 9.54 -5.14
C LEU A 43 7.10 8.22 -4.64
N LEU A 44 6.43 7.10 -4.87
CA LEU A 44 6.90 5.78 -4.43
C LEU A 44 8.11 5.27 -5.24
N ARG A 45 8.53 5.97 -6.31
CA ARG A 45 9.81 5.70 -6.98
C ARG A 45 11.01 6.02 -6.09
N HIS A 46 10.83 6.89 -5.12
CA HIS A 46 11.82 7.17 -4.09
C HIS A 46 11.82 6.02 -3.07
N GLN A 47 12.92 5.26 -3.03
CA GLN A 47 12.97 4.04 -2.20
C GLN A 47 12.83 4.32 -0.71
N ASP A 48 13.31 5.48 -0.24
CA ASP A 48 13.10 5.98 1.11
C ASP A 48 11.61 6.09 1.45
N VAL A 49 10.82 6.62 0.51
CA VAL A 49 9.36 6.77 0.68
C VAL A 49 8.65 5.43 0.58
N PHE A 50 9.04 4.55 -0.36
CA PHE A 50 8.40 3.24 -0.48
C PHE A 50 8.64 2.36 0.75
N ARG A 51 9.85 2.39 1.29
CA ARG A 51 10.26 1.58 2.45
C ARG A 51 9.73 2.11 3.78
N SER A 52 9.26 3.36 3.84
CA SER A 52 8.68 3.94 5.06
C SER A 52 7.24 3.54 5.31
N VAL A 53 6.66 2.69 4.45
CA VAL A 53 5.26 2.27 4.54
C VAL A 53 4.92 1.70 5.92
N ALA A 54 3.79 2.15 6.46
CA ALA A 54 3.20 1.65 7.69
C ALA A 54 1.67 1.52 7.54
N THR A 55 1.02 0.95 8.55
CA THR A 55 -0.44 0.88 8.63
C THR A 55 -0.92 1.29 10.02
N ASP A 56 -2.03 2.02 10.08
CA ASP A 56 -2.77 2.34 11.31
C ASP A 56 -3.94 1.37 11.56
N GLY A 57 -4.10 0.36 10.71
CA GLY A 57 -5.24 -0.57 10.71
C GLY A 57 -6.25 -0.31 9.59
N TYR A 58 -6.30 0.90 9.04
CA TYR A 58 -7.36 1.34 8.11
C TYR A 58 -6.84 1.78 6.75
N ARG A 59 -5.59 2.25 6.71
CA ARG A 59 -4.91 2.71 5.49
C ARG A 59 -3.43 2.32 5.53
N LEU A 60 -2.83 2.24 4.35
CA LEU A 60 -1.37 2.21 4.21
C LEU A 60 -0.88 3.64 4.08
N ILE A 61 0.16 3.99 4.83
CA ILE A 61 0.67 5.37 4.93
C ILE A 61 2.15 5.34 4.61
N PHE A 62 2.59 6.29 3.78
CA PHE A 62 3.99 6.45 3.41
C PHE A 62 4.50 7.79 3.93
N TYR A 63 5.74 7.77 4.42
CA TYR A 63 6.37 8.91 5.07
C TYR A 63 7.62 9.38 4.33
N ARG A 64 7.90 10.68 4.44
CA ARG A 64 9.21 11.26 4.14
C ARG A 64 9.53 12.27 5.23
N ASP A 65 10.74 12.16 5.80
CA ASP A 65 11.21 13.05 6.87
C ASP A 65 10.20 13.15 8.04
N GLY A 66 9.55 12.03 8.38
CA GLY A 66 8.55 11.94 9.45
C GLY A 66 7.14 12.44 9.09
N ASN A 67 6.91 12.98 7.89
CA ASN A 67 5.62 13.52 7.46
C ASN A 67 4.89 12.52 6.54
N GLU A 68 3.57 12.39 6.70
CA GLU A 68 2.73 11.65 5.75
C GLU A 68 2.76 12.33 4.39
N VAL A 69 3.18 11.61 3.35
CA VAL A 69 3.26 12.15 1.97
C VAL A 69 2.33 11.45 0.99
N LEU A 70 1.85 10.26 1.33
CA LEU A 70 0.91 9.49 0.53
C LEU A 70 0.16 8.50 1.42
N GLU A 71 -1.10 8.25 1.07
CA GLU A 71 -1.88 7.16 1.64
C GLU A 71 -2.58 6.31 0.57
N ILE A 72 -2.84 5.06 0.93
CA ILE A 72 -3.71 4.13 0.21
C ILE A 72 -4.80 3.68 1.17
N SER A 73 -6.02 4.18 0.97
CA SER A 73 -7.20 3.74 1.72
C SER A 73 -7.57 2.30 1.39
N ALA A 74 -8.34 1.63 2.25
CA ALA A 74 -8.87 0.29 1.98
C ALA A 74 -9.62 0.19 0.63
N ALA A 75 -10.44 1.20 0.30
CA ALA A 75 -11.15 1.24 -0.98
C ALA A 75 -10.17 1.32 -2.16
N THR A 76 -9.20 2.26 -2.11
CA THR A 76 -8.18 2.34 -3.16
C THR A 76 -7.43 1.02 -3.26
N PHE A 77 -7.00 0.42 -2.14
CA PHE A 77 -6.30 -0.86 -2.14
C PHE A 77 -7.07 -1.97 -2.86
N MET A 78 -8.37 -2.11 -2.59
CA MET A 78 -9.22 -3.09 -3.28
C MET A 78 -9.33 -2.82 -4.78
N ASP A 79 -9.48 -1.56 -5.18
CA ASP A 79 -9.48 -1.17 -6.59
C ASP A 79 -8.15 -1.53 -7.27
N LEU A 80 -7.04 -1.31 -6.56
CA LEU A 80 -5.72 -1.69 -7.06
C LEU A 80 -5.68 -3.21 -7.30
N LEU A 81 -6.11 -4.03 -6.36
CA LEU A 81 -6.13 -5.49 -6.53
C LEU A 81 -7.02 -5.98 -7.68
N ALA A 82 -8.16 -5.34 -7.90
CA ALA A 82 -9.06 -5.69 -8.99
C ALA A 82 -8.41 -5.47 -10.36
N VAL A 83 -7.61 -4.41 -10.50
CA VAL A 83 -6.90 -4.07 -11.74
C VAL A 83 -5.74 -5.03 -12.03
N ASP A 84 -5.13 -5.67 -11.04
CA ASP A 84 -4.05 -6.64 -11.28
C ASP A 84 -4.57 -8.00 -11.78
N ARG A 85 -5.89 -8.27 -11.72
CA ARG A 85 -6.49 -9.53 -12.18
C ARG A 85 -6.77 -9.59 -13.69
N THR A 86 -6.53 -8.52 -14.44
CA THR A 86 -6.79 -8.43 -15.88
C THR A 86 -5.53 -8.60 -16.74
N GLN A 87 -4.56 -9.38 -16.25
CA GLN A 87 -3.38 -9.83 -17.00
C GLN A 87 -3.34 -11.35 -17.03
#